data_AF-A0A659S3X0-F1
#
_entry.id   AF-A0A659S3X0-F1
#
_cell.length_a   1.000
_cell.length_b   1.000
_cell.length_c   1.000
_cell.angle_alpha   90.00
_cell.angle_beta   90.00
_cell.angle_gamma   90.00
#
_symmetry.space_group_name_H-M   'P 1'
#
loop_
_entity.id
_entity.type
_entity.pdbx_description
1 polymer ?
#
loop_
_entity_poly.entity_id
_entity_poly.type
_entity_poly.pdbx_seq_one_letter_code
_entity_poly.pdbx_strand_id
1 'polypeptide(L)'
;LKAGKEFASEPAWFGNTDRASLGVDKDVYLTIPRGRMKDLKASYVLNTAELHAPLQKNQVVGTINFQLDGKTIEQRPLVVLQEIPEGNFFGKIIDYIKLMFHHWFG
;
A
#
# COMPACT_ATOMS: atom_id res chain seq x y z
N LEU A 1 15.25 -2.71 7.64
CA LEU A 1 14.09 -3.28 6.91
C LEU A 1 14.58 -3.63 5.50
N LYS A 2 14.23 -4.79 4.93
CA LYS A 2 14.69 -5.17 3.57
C LYS A 2 13.65 -4.76 2.53
N ALA A 3 14.12 -4.38 1.35
CA ALA A 3 13.29 -4.13 0.18
C ALA A 3 12.50 -5.39 -0.22
N GLY A 4 11.26 -5.20 -0.67
CA GLY A 4 10.40 -6.30 -1.13
C GLY A 4 9.88 -7.24 -0.03
N LYS A 5 10.27 -7.02 1.23
CA LYS A 5 9.70 -7.71 2.39
C LYS A 5 8.46 -6.97 2.85
N GLU A 6 7.36 -7.72 3.03
CA GLU A 6 6.14 -7.17 3.62
C GLU A 6 6.42 -6.62 5.02
N PHE A 7 6.02 -5.37 5.21
CA PHE A 7 6.05 -4.67 6.49
C PHE A 7 4.65 -4.59 7.11
N ALA A 8 3.65 -4.28 6.27
CA ALA A 8 2.25 -4.21 6.67
C ALA A 8 1.35 -4.72 5.53
N SER A 9 0.14 -5.13 5.87
CA SER A 9 -0.87 -5.58 4.91
C SER A 9 -2.16 -4.84 5.20
N GLU A 10 -2.72 -4.16 4.20
CA GLU A 10 -3.92 -3.33 4.33
C GLU A 10 -4.99 -3.75 3.32
N PRO A 11 -6.29 -3.61 3.62
CA PRO A 11 -7.34 -3.92 2.66
C PRO A 11 -7.27 -2.98 1.45
N ALA A 12 -7.32 -3.56 0.26
CA ALA A 12 -7.35 -2.83 -1.01
C ALA A 12 -8.73 -2.98 -1.64
N TRP A 13 -9.41 -1.85 -1.83
CA TRP A 13 -10.74 -1.79 -2.41
C TRP A 13 -10.67 -1.70 -3.93
N PHE A 14 -11.67 -2.30 -4.58
CA PHE A 14 -11.81 -2.31 -6.04
C PHE A 14 -10.65 -2.93 -6.81
N GLY A 15 -9.72 -3.61 -6.13
CA GLY A 15 -8.59 -4.31 -6.72
C GLY A 15 -8.92 -5.74 -7.11
N ASN A 16 -8.05 -6.35 -7.91
CA ASN A 16 -8.09 -7.79 -8.16
C ASN A 16 -7.69 -8.64 -6.93
N THR A 17 -7.09 -8.02 -5.91
CA THR A 17 -6.69 -8.65 -4.66
C THR A 17 -7.25 -7.89 -3.47
N ASP A 18 -7.71 -8.60 -2.45
CA ASP A 18 -8.37 -8.00 -1.28
C ASP A 18 -7.43 -7.21 -0.36
N ARG A 19 -6.12 -7.45 -0.45
CA ARG A 19 -5.12 -6.81 0.41
C ARG A 19 -3.89 -6.35 -0.37
N ALA A 20 -3.41 -5.16 -0.04
CA ALA A 20 -2.14 -4.64 -0.51
C ALA A 20 -1.00 -5.00 0.44
N SER A 21 0.05 -5.61 -0.13
CA SER A 21 1.31 -5.83 0.57
C SER A 21 2.13 -4.55 0.53
N LEU A 22 2.40 -3.98 1.69
CA LEU A 22 3.09 -2.70 1.84
C LEU A 22 4.48 -2.91 2.45
N GLY A 23 5.45 -2.12 1.99
CA GLY A 23 6.82 -2.21 2.46
C GLY A 23 7.68 -1.06 1.96
N VAL A 24 8.95 -1.35 1.69
CA VAL A 24 9.93 -0.37 1.20
C VAL A 24 10.49 -0.80 -0.15
N ASP A 25 10.74 0.18 -1.01
CA ASP A 25 11.35 -0.01 -2.34
C ASP A 25 12.86 -0.27 -2.23
N LYS A 26 13.50 0.24 -1.18
CA LYS A 26 14.93 0.14 -0.91
C LYS A 26 15.21 -0.34 0.51
N ASP A 27 16.37 -0.99 0.67
CA ASP A 27 16.84 -1.42 1.99
C ASP A 27 17.01 -0.20 2.91
N VAL A 28 16.41 -0.29 4.10
CA VAL A 28 16.46 0.76 5.10
C VAL A 28 17.49 0.39 6.16
N TYR A 29 18.54 1.22 6.24
CA TYR A 29 19.60 1.16 7.24
C TYR A 29 19.46 2.35 8.17
N LEU A 30 19.23 2.09 9.46
CA LEU A 30 19.20 3.11 10.52
C LEU A 30 20.49 3.06 11.32
N THR A 31 21.09 4.24 11.55
CA THR A 31 22.20 4.39 12.49
C THR A 31 21.64 4.79 13.84
N ILE A 32 21.69 3.87 14.81
CA ILE A 32 21.21 4.10 16.18
C ILE A 32 22.32 3.85 17.20
N PRO A 33 22.27 4.48 18.38
CA PRO A 33 23.24 4.22 19.44
C PRO A 33 23.27 2.75 19.83
N ARG A 34 24.47 2.24 20.12
CA ARG A 34 24.67 0.83 20.49
C ARG A 34 23.81 0.45 21.70
N GLY A 35 23.13 -0.68 21.60
CA GLY A 35 22.26 -1.21 22.67
C GLY A 35 20.79 -0.74 22.60
N ARG A 36 20.48 0.28 21.79
CA ARG A 36 19.12 0.84 21.69
C ARG A 36 18.21 0.16 20.66
N MET A 37 18.67 -0.91 20.01
CA MET A 37 17.89 -1.64 18.99
C MET A 37 16.54 -2.14 19.53
N LYS A 38 16.49 -2.53 20.81
CA LYS A 38 15.27 -3.03 21.46
C LYS A 38 14.23 -1.94 21.70
N ASP A 39 14.66 -0.69 21.77
CA ASP A 39 13.81 0.47 22.04
C ASP A 39 13.28 1.11 20.74
N LEU A 40 13.78 0.65 19.59
CA LEU A 40 13.34 1.11 18.28
C LEU A 40 11.94 0.59 17.99
N LYS A 41 11.00 1.51 17.80
CA LYS A 41 9.63 1.22 17.37
C LYS A 41 9.46 1.65 15.92
N ALA A 42 8.75 0.85 15.14
CA ALA A 42 8.33 1.21 13.80
C ALA A 42 6.81 1.32 13.78
N SER A 43 6.30 2.44 13.30
CA SER A 43 4.89 2.67 13.03
C SER A 43 4.74 3.19 11.60
N TYR A 44 3.53 3.18 11.06
CA TYR A 44 3.26 3.77 9.76
C TYR A 44 2.00 4.61 9.80
N VAL A 45 1.91 5.53 8.84
CA VAL A 45 0.76 6.38 8.61
C VAL A 45 0.45 6.31 7.12
N LEU A 46 -0.80 6.01 6.78
CA LEU A 46 -1.27 6.05 5.40
C LEU A 46 -1.62 7.48 5.00
N ASN A 47 -1.38 7.82 3.73
CA ASN A 47 -1.74 9.13 3.19
C ASN A 47 -3.26 9.26 2.99
N THR A 48 -3.93 8.13 2.76
CA THR A 48 -5.38 8.03 2.61
C THR A 48 -5.94 7.04 3.64
N ALA A 49 -7.20 7.24 4.05
CA ALA A 49 -7.85 6.34 5.00
C ALA A 49 -8.08 4.93 4.42
N GLU A 50 -8.22 4.84 3.11
CA GLU A 50 -8.47 3.61 2.37
C GLU A 50 -7.55 3.53 1.16
N LEU A 51 -7.21 2.31 0.75
CA LEU A 51 -6.45 2.05 -0.47
C LEU A 51 -7.40 1.61 -1.56
N HIS A 52 -7.50 2.38 -2.63
CA HIS A 52 -8.33 2.06 -3.79
C HIS A 52 -7.43 1.69 -4.97
N ALA A 53 -7.77 0.61 -5.67
CA ALA A 53 -7.13 0.26 -6.93
C ALA A 53 -7.47 1.30 -8.02
N PRO A 54 -6.62 1.50 -9.03
CA PRO A 54 -5.38 0.76 -9.31
C PRO A 54 -4.21 1.23 -8.43
N LEU A 55 -3.47 0.28 -7.84
CA LEU A 55 -2.25 0.54 -7.08
C LEU A 55 -1.04 0.05 -7.87
N GLN A 56 -0.11 0.95 -8.19
CA GLN A 56 1.10 0.62 -8.92
C GLN A 56 2.18 0.07 -7.98
N LYS A 57 3.04 -0.80 -8.51
CA LYS A 57 4.24 -1.24 -7.78
C LYS A 57 5.13 -0.03 -7.44
N ASN A 58 5.63 0.00 -6.22
CA ASN A 58 6.41 1.10 -5.63
C ASN A 58 5.64 2.42 -5.48
N GLN A 59 4.31 2.44 -5.66
CA GLN A 59 3.51 3.61 -5.37
C GLN A 59 3.57 3.93 -3.89
N VAL A 60 3.86 5.19 -3.55
CA VAL A 60 3.87 5.68 -2.17
C VAL A 60 2.44 5.83 -1.68
N VAL A 61 2.11 5.10 -0.62
CA VAL A 61 0.77 5.11 -0.01
C VAL A 61 0.80 5.59 1.44
N GLY A 62 1.98 5.85 1.98
CA GLY A 62 2.13 6.32 3.34
C GLY A 62 3.59 6.57 3.71
N THR A 63 3.84 6.66 5.01
CA THR A 63 5.16 6.87 5.59
C THR A 63 5.37 5.95 6.79
N ILE A 64 6.51 5.28 6.84
CA ILE A 64 7.00 4.53 8.00
C ILE A 64 7.78 5.49 8.89
N ASN A 65 7.38 5.60 10.14
CA ASN A 65 8.06 6.34 11.19
C ASN A 65 8.85 5.39 12.08
N PHE A 66 10.15 5.61 12.17
CA PHE A 66 11.01 4.94 13.13
C PHE A 66 11.17 5.84 14.36
N GLN A 67 10.78 5.33 15.53
CA GLN A 67 10.77 6.06 16.79
C GLN A 67 11.75 5.45 17.79
N LEU A 68 12.48 6.31 18.49
CA LEU A 68 13.31 5.97 19.63
C LEU A 68 12.96 6.92 20.77
N ASP A 69 12.73 6.41 21.98
CA ASP A 69 12.35 7.25 23.13
C ASP A 69 11.13 8.16 22.87
N GLY A 70 10.19 7.70 22.04
CA GLY A 70 8.99 8.46 21.66
C GLY A 70 9.23 9.57 20.64
N LYS A 71 10.45 9.74 20.12
CA LYS A 71 10.78 10.70 19.07
C LYS A 71 11.00 9.99 17.74
N THR A 72 10.40 10.50 16.67
CA THR A 72 10.68 10.03 15.31
C THR A 72 12.11 10.41 14.95
N ILE A 73 12.96 9.40 14.72
CA ILE A 73 14.37 9.56 14.35
C ILE A 73 14.58 9.48 12.85
N GLU A 74 13.72 8.75 12.14
CA GLU A 74 13.83 8.57 10.69
C GLU A 74 12.45 8.28 10.08
N GLN A 75 12.25 8.70 8.84
CA GLN A 75 11.04 8.45 8.08
C GLN A 75 11.39 7.84 6.73
N ARG A 76 10.59 6.87 6.28
CA ARG A 76 10.74 6.23 4.97
C ARG A 76 9.40 6.12 4.26
N PRO A 77 9.35 6.26 2.93
CA PRO A 77 8.11 6.07 2.19
C PRO A 77 7.63 4.62 2.35
N LEU A 78 6.35 4.47 2.67
CA LEU A 78 5.66 3.18 2.62
C LEU A 78 5.11 3.00 1.22
N VAL A 79 5.54 1.95 0.54
CA VAL A 79 5.18 1.69 -0.85
C VAL A 79 4.45 0.36 -1.02
N VAL A 80 3.69 0.27 -2.10
CA VAL A 80 3.04 -0.98 -2.54
C VAL A 80 4.08 -1.91 -3.16
N LEU A 81 4.20 -3.15 -2.66
CA LEU A 81 5.20 -4.11 -3.11
C LEU A 81 4.80 -4.83 -4.41
N GLN A 82 3.51 -5.00 -4.63
CA GLN A 82 2.93 -5.73 -5.76
C GLN A 82 1.85 -4.88 -6.41
N GLU A 83 1.86 -4.79 -7.74
CA GLU A 83 0.83 -4.08 -8.47
C GLU A 83 -0.55 -4.72 -8.27
N ILE A 84 -1.55 -3.88 -8.00
CA ILE A 84 -2.95 -4.29 -7.84
C ILE A 84 -3.76 -3.53 -8.88
N PRO A 85 -4.03 -4.15 -10.05
CA PRO A 85 -4.91 -3.55 -11.02
C PRO A 85 -6.34 -3.50 -10.48
N GLU A 86 -7.17 -2.67 -11.13
CA GLU A 86 -8.61 -2.68 -10.90
C GLU A 86 -9.17 -4.10 -11.08
N GLY A 87 -10.11 -4.47 -10.21
CA GLY A 87 -10.80 -5.74 -10.29
C GLY A 87 -11.72 -5.80 -11.50
N ASN A 88 -11.98 -7.02 -11.99
CA ASN A 88 -12.87 -7.31 -13.12
C ASN A 88 -14.34 -6.83 -12.96
N PHE A 89 -14.70 -6.19 -11.83
CA PHE A 89 -16.02 -5.60 -11.62
C PHE A 89 -16.30 -4.43 -12.58
N PHE A 90 -15.31 -3.60 -12.91
CA PHE A 90 -15.51 -2.50 -13.87
C PHE A 90 -15.85 -3.00 -15.27
N GLY A 91 -15.19 -4.06 -15.73
CA GLY A 91 -15.51 -4.71 -17.01
C GLY A 91 -16.96 -5.20 -17.06
N LYS A 92 -17.45 -5.84 -15.99
CA LYS A 92 -18.84 -6.32 -15.90
C LYS A 92 -19.86 -5.19 -15.90
N ILE A 93 -19.58 -4.06 -15.25
CA ILE A 93 -20.49 -2.90 -15.23
C ILE A 93 -20.61 -2.28 -16.63
N ILE A 94 -19.49 -2.14 -17.34
CA ILE A 94 -19.47 -1.61 -18.71
C ILE A 94 -20.24 -2.53 -19.66
N ASP A 95 -20.05 -3.84 -19.55
CA ASP A 95 -20.79 -4.80 -20.38
C ASP A 95 -22.30 -4.78 -20.08
N TYR A 96 -22.69 -4.62 -18.82
CA TYR A 96 -24.10 -4.45 -18.44
C TYR A 96 -24.71 -3.18 -19.03
N ILE A 97 -23.97 -2.05 -19.01
CA ILE A 97 -24.40 -0.80 -19.66
C ILE A 97 -24.58 -1.01 -21.17
N LYS A 98 -23.63 -1.66 -21.85
CA LYS A 98 -23.74 -1.97 -23.29
C LYS A 98 -24.96 -2.85 -23.60
N LEU A 99 -25.23 -3.88 -22.79
CA LEU A 99 -26.40 -4.74 -22.95
C LEU A 99 -27.72 -4.00 -22.75
N MET A 100 -27.76 -3.05 -21.79
CA MET A 100 -28.94 -2.22 -21.56
C MET A 100 -29.20 -1.28 -22.74
N PHE A 101 -28.16 -0.68 -23.33
CA PHE A 101 -28.30 0.13 -24.55
C PHE A 101 -28.74 -0.70 -25.76
N HIS A 102 -28.22 -1.92 -25.91
CA HIS A 102 -28.66 -2.83 -26.97
C HIS A 102 -30.14 -3.22 -26.83
N HIS A 103 -30.64 -3.43 -25.61
CA HIS A 103 -32.07 -3.71 -25.39
C HIS A 103 -32.99 -2.50 -25.60
N TRP A 104 -32.47 -1.27 -25.46
CA TRP A 104 -33.26 -0.06 -25.65
C TRP A 104 -33.39 0.31 -27.14
N PHE A 105 -32.35 0.06 -27.93
CA PHE A 105 -32.28 0.45 -29.34
C PHE A 105 -32.34 -0.73 -30.32
N GLY A 106 -32.71 -1.93 -29.83
CA GLY A 106 -32.88 -3.16 -30.62
C GLY A 106 -34.31 -3.69 -30.57
#